data_AF-A0A7S2CZA9-F1
#
_entry.id   AF-A0A7S2CZA9-F1
#
_cell.length_a   1.000
_cell.length_b   1.000
_cell.length_c   1.000
_cell.angle_alpha   90.00
_cell.angle_beta   90.00
_cell.angle_gamma   90.00
#
_symmetry.space_group_name_H-M   'P 1'
#
loop_
_entity.id
_entity.type
_entity.pdbx_description
1 polymer ?
#
loop_
_entity_poly.entity_id
_entity_poly.type
_entity_poly.pdbx_seq_one_letter_code
_entity_poly.pdbx_strand_id
1 'polypeptide(L)'
;SKQLMFGSLLCFSDDNFESLIWATVWRRDESLIATEAQLDIRLPFEPYDDRLAPGKVFCCIENVTIYFEAYRHVLIALQNMRPADLPFHDTLLSPQPDPSPPTFLKGESDMFHFHNVFHSCEKADAEVQAPKSFKVLQKWPEALRTALDIDPSQLDA
;
A
#
# COMPACT_ATOMS: atom_id res chain seq x y z
N SER A 1 -10.96 4.30 21.87
CA SER A 1 -11.33 4.48 20.45
C SER A 1 -10.11 4.97 19.70
N LYS A 2 -9.69 4.36 18.59
CA LYS A 2 -8.54 4.79 17.76
C LYS A 2 -9.00 5.68 16.59
N GLN A 3 -9.81 6.69 16.89
CA GLN A 3 -10.36 7.63 15.91
C GLN A 3 -9.71 8.99 16.10
N LEU A 4 -9.66 9.76 15.02
CA LEU A 4 -9.06 11.08 14.92
C LEU A 4 -7.59 11.08 15.36
N MET A 5 -6.85 10.02 15.03
CA MET A 5 -5.44 9.94 15.42
C MET A 5 -4.62 10.99 14.65
N PHE A 6 -3.55 11.50 15.27
CA PHE A 6 -2.63 12.43 14.60
C PHE A 6 -2.22 11.92 13.21
N GLY A 7 -2.31 12.78 12.20
CA GLY A 7 -1.97 12.46 10.80
C GLY A 7 -3.00 11.63 10.03
N SER A 8 -4.14 11.28 10.63
CA SER A 8 -5.25 10.62 9.92
C SER A 8 -5.83 11.56 8.87
N LEU A 9 -6.12 11.04 7.68
CA LEU A 9 -6.75 11.80 6.60
C LEU A 9 -8.24 11.94 6.85
N LEU A 10 -8.71 13.18 6.77
CA LEU A 10 -10.10 13.58 6.88
C LEU A 10 -10.59 14.11 5.54
N CYS A 11 -11.84 13.81 5.23
CA CYS A 11 -12.57 14.32 4.09
C CYS A 11 -13.84 15.02 4.58
N PHE A 12 -13.99 16.30 4.26
CA PHE A 12 -15.19 17.06 4.58
C PHE A 12 -15.99 17.38 3.32
N SER A 13 -17.32 17.33 3.45
CA SER A 13 -18.26 17.79 2.43
C SER A 13 -19.54 18.32 3.09
N ASP A 14 -20.10 19.40 2.55
CA ASP A 14 -21.40 19.97 2.93
C ASP A 14 -22.49 19.78 1.84
N ASP A 15 -22.16 19.03 0.78
CA ASP A 15 -22.97 18.88 -0.45
C ASP A 15 -23.09 17.41 -0.92
N ASN A 16 -23.14 16.48 0.03
CA ASN A 16 -23.25 15.04 -0.26
C ASN A 16 -22.10 14.50 -1.15
N PHE A 17 -20.88 14.96 -0.86
CA PHE A 17 -19.62 14.59 -1.52
C PHE A 17 -19.51 15.01 -2.99
N GLU A 18 -20.26 16.03 -3.43
CA GLU A 18 -20.04 16.67 -4.72
C GLU A 18 -18.74 17.50 -4.71
N SER A 19 -18.46 18.20 -3.61
CA SER A 19 -17.19 18.88 -3.38
C SER A 19 -16.51 18.38 -2.11
N LEU A 20 -15.18 18.29 -2.16
CA LEU A 20 -14.36 17.73 -1.10
C LEU A 20 -13.37 18.77 -0.57
N ILE A 21 -13.19 18.76 0.75
CA ILE A 21 -12.11 19.45 1.45
C ILE A 21 -11.28 18.38 2.15
N TRP A 22 -9.99 18.34 1.84
CA TRP A 22 -9.06 17.39 2.45
C TRP A 22 -8.32 18.03 3.61
N ALA A 23 -8.22 17.31 4.72
CA ALA A 23 -7.44 17.73 5.87
C ALA A 23 -6.76 16.54 6.54
N THR A 24 -5.83 16.80 7.44
CA THR A 24 -5.29 15.80 8.37
C THR A 24 -5.49 16.25 9.81
N VAL A 25 -5.64 15.29 10.72
CA VAL A 25 -5.69 15.62 12.15
C VAL A 25 -4.33 16.18 12.59
N TRP A 26 -4.32 17.40 13.12
CA TRP A 26 -3.11 18.06 13.61
C TRP A 26 -2.92 17.92 15.11
N ARG A 27 -3.98 18.10 15.90
CA ARG A 27 -3.93 17.93 17.36
C ARG A 27 -5.25 17.35 17.83
N ARG A 28 -5.12 16.27 18.61
CA ARG A 28 -6.22 15.60 19.29
C ARG A 28 -6.04 15.79 20.79
N ASP A 29 -6.70 16.81 21.36
CA ASP A 29 -6.78 16.99 22.81
C ASP A 29 -8.03 16.27 23.33
N GLU A 30 -7.83 15.24 24.15
CA GLU A 30 -8.93 14.42 24.67
C GLU A 30 -9.89 15.21 25.56
N SER A 31 -9.40 16.23 26.26
CA SER A 31 -10.23 17.08 27.10
C SER A 31 -11.14 17.95 26.24
N LEU A 32 -10.58 18.68 25.26
CA LEU A 32 -11.33 19.55 24.36
C LEU A 32 -12.35 18.78 23.50
N ILE A 33 -12.03 17.55 23.08
CA ILE A 33 -12.99 16.71 22.36
C ILE A 33 -14.16 16.32 23.27
N ALA A 34 -13.88 15.93 24.52
CA ALA A 34 -14.91 15.49 25.45
C ALA A 34 -15.79 16.63 25.97
N THR A 35 -15.23 17.84 26.13
CA THR A 35 -15.93 18.98 26.73
C THR A 35 -16.50 19.95 25.70
N GLU A 36 -15.76 20.23 24.62
CA GLU A 36 -16.06 21.28 23.65
C GLU A 36 -16.27 20.75 22.22
N ALA A 37 -16.08 19.45 21.99
CA ALA A 37 -16.12 18.81 20.67
C ALA A 37 -15.19 19.47 19.63
N GLN A 38 -14.04 19.97 20.06
CA GLN A 38 -13.06 20.64 19.19
C GLN A 38 -11.97 19.69 18.69
N LEU A 39 -11.52 19.92 17.46
CA LEU A 39 -10.44 19.18 16.81
C LEU A 39 -9.61 20.13 15.95
N ASP A 40 -8.29 20.13 16.15
CA ASP A 40 -7.40 20.90 15.28
C ASP A 40 -7.07 20.06 14.03
N ILE A 41 -7.28 20.67 12.86
CA ILE A 41 -6.96 20.07 11.57
C ILE A 41 -5.88 20.88 10.86
N ARG A 42 -5.15 20.22 9.96
CA ARG A 42 -4.23 20.85 9.00
C ARG A 42 -4.73 20.60 7.60
N LEU A 43 -4.69 21.61 6.75
CA LEU A 43 -4.92 21.47 5.32
C LEU A 43 -3.58 21.15 4.63
N PRO A 44 -3.39 19.93 4.06
CA PRO A 44 -2.08 19.48 3.59
C PRO A 44 -1.67 20.05 2.23
N PHE A 45 -2.63 20.64 1.49
CA PHE A 45 -2.45 21.14 0.12
C PHE A 45 -2.48 22.67 0.04
N GLU A 46 -3.47 23.28 0.70
CA GLU A 46 -3.65 24.74 0.73
C GLU A 46 -3.60 25.23 2.18
N PRO A 47 -3.07 26.43 2.47
CA PRO A 47 -3.04 26.95 3.83
C PRO A 47 -4.42 27.36 4.36
N TYR A 48 -5.39 27.56 3.46
CA TYR A 48 -6.74 28.05 3.77
C TYR A 48 -7.74 27.60 2.71
N ASP A 49 -9.01 27.43 3.11
CA ASP A 49 -10.14 27.12 2.24
C ASP A 49 -11.35 27.95 2.68
N ASP A 50 -11.82 28.88 1.84
CA ASP A 50 -12.95 29.78 2.12
C ASP A 50 -14.24 29.03 2.50
N ARG A 51 -14.35 27.76 2.08
CA ARG A 51 -15.52 26.93 2.40
C ARG A 51 -15.59 26.61 3.90
N LEU A 52 -14.46 26.57 4.61
CA LEU A 52 -14.39 26.34 6.07
C LEU A 52 -14.79 27.58 6.88
N ALA A 53 -15.93 28.17 6.53
CA ALA A 53 -16.50 29.31 7.25
C ALA A 53 -17.13 28.87 8.59
N PRO A 54 -17.03 29.70 9.66
CA PRO A 54 -17.69 29.43 10.93
C PRO A 54 -19.21 29.18 10.78
N GLY A 55 -19.74 28.23 11.55
CA GLY A 55 -21.17 27.90 11.56
C GLY A 55 -21.64 26.96 10.45
N LYS A 56 -20.77 26.59 9.50
CA LYS A 56 -21.06 25.53 8.53
C LYS A 56 -20.95 24.15 9.18
N VAL A 57 -21.79 23.23 8.69
CA VAL A 57 -21.82 21.83 9.10
C VAL A 57 -21.34 20.98 7.94
N PHE A 58 -20.36 20.12 8.20
CA PHE A 58 -19.80 19.21 7.23
C PHE A 58 -20.03 17.76 7.68
N CYS A 59 -20.29 16.89 6.71
CA CYS A 59 -20.06 15.46 6.92
C CYS A 59 -18.55 15.21 6.87
N CYS A 60 -18.01 14.57 7.90
CA CYS A 60 -16.60 14.20 7.97
C CYS A 60 -16.44 12.69 7.85
N ILE A 61 -15.60 12.25 6.93
CA ILE A 61 -15.14 10.87 6.83
C ILE A 61 -13.67 10.82 7.24
N GLU A 62 -13.35 9.90 8.16
CA GLU A 62 -11.98 9.56 8.52
C GLU A 62 -11.53 8.30 7.80
N ASN A 63 -10.31 8.30 7.29
CA ASN A 63 -9.64 7.07 6.91
C ASN A 63 -9.00 6.40 8.14
N VAL A 64 -9.65 5.37 8.67
CA VAL A 64 -9.25 4.67 9.91
C VAL A 64 -8.12 3.66 9.68
N THR A 65 -7.85 3.29 8.41
CA THR A 65 -7.03 2.11 8.09
C THR A 65 -5.60 2.45 7.71
N ILE A 66 -5.32 3.66 7.24
CA ILE A 66 -4.01 4.04 6.70
C ILE A 66 -3.55 5.41 7.17
N TYR A 67 -2.29 5.46 7.63
CA TYR A 67 -1.60 6.70 7.99
C TYR A 67 -1.16 7.45 6.72
N PHE A 68 -2.03 8.32 6.22
CA PHE A 68 -1.84 9.04 4.95
C PHE A 68 -0.50 9.78 4.83
N GLU A 69 -0.02 10.41 5.91
CA GLU A 69 1.22 11.19 5.89
C GLU A 69 2.44 10.34 5.49
N ALA A 70 2.49 9.04 5.83
CA ALA A 70 3.58 8.15 5.37
C ALA A 70 3.49 7.82 3.86
N TYR A 71 2.28 7.76 3.31
CA TYR A 71 2.06 7.42 1.90
C TYR A 71 2.10 8.64 0.98
N ARG A 72 1.99 9.87 1.52
CA ARG A 72 1.96 11.11 0.73
C ARG A 72 3.07 11.17 -0.31
N HIS A 73 4.32 10.90 0.09
CA HIS A 73 5.46 10.94 -0.82
C HIS A 73 5.40 9.87 -1.91
N VAL A 74 4.89 8.68 -1.58
CA VAL A 74 4.68 7.59 -2.55
C VAL A 74 3.59 7.97 -3.55
N LEU A 75 2.47 8.53 -3.09
CA LEU A 75 1.37 8.96 -3.95
C LEU A 75 1.81 10.07 -4.92
N ILE A 76 2.60 11.05 -4.45
CA ILE A 76 3.16 12.10 -5.30
C ILE A 76 4.11 11.50 -6.34
N ALA A 77 4.96 10.54 -5.95
CA ALA A 77 5.85 9.87 -6.89
C ALA A 77 5.05 9.11 -7.97
N LEU A 78 3.98 8.40 -7.58
CA LEU A 78 3.10 7.69 -8.50
C LEU A 78 2.36 8.64 -9.46
N GLN A 79 1.89 9.80 -8.99
CA GLN A 79 1.24 10.81 -9.84
C GLN A 79 2.19 11.39 -10.90
N ASN A 80 3.47 11.55 -10.56
CA ASN A 80 4.48 12.08 -11.48
C ASN A 80 5.05 11.01 -12.42
N MET A 81 4.79 9.73 -12.15
CA MET A 81 5.31 8.62 -12.94
C MET A 81 4.48 8.46 -14.22
N ARG A 82 5.15 8.36 -15.37
CA ARG A 82 4.47 8.00 -16.61
C ARG A 82 4.08 6.51 -16.54
N PRO A 83 2.95 6.08 -17.13
CA PRO A 83 2.57 4.67 -17.12
C PRO A 83 3.66 3.73 -17.63
N ALA A 84 4.43 4.15 -18.64
CA ALA A 84 5.55 3.38 -19.19
C ALA A 84 6.76 3.22 -18.24
N ASP A 85 6.88 4.09 -17.24
CA ASP A 85 7.95 4.01 -16.22
C ASP A 85 7.51 3.21 -14.99
N LEU A 86 6.23 2.79 -14.93
CA LEU A 86 5.72 2.02 -13.80
C LEU A 86 6.36 0.63 -13.79
N PRO A 87 7.08 0.24 -12.71
CA PRO A 87 7.62 -1.09 -12.61
C PRO A 87 6.48 -2.11 -12.63
N PHE A 88 6.69 -3.23 -13.33
CA PHE A 88 5.67 -4.27 -13.50
C PHE A 88 4.37 -3.79 -14.16
N HIS A 89 4.40 -2.74 -14.98
CA HIS A 89 3.25 -2.21 -15.72
C HIS A 89 2.35 -3.30 -16.31
N ASP A 90 2.93 -4.26 -17.04
CA ASP A 90 2.18 -5.31 -17.73
C ASP A 90 1.48 -6.26 -16.74
N THR A 91 2.05 -6.47 -15.56
CA THR A 91 1.45 -7.30 -14.50
C THR A 91 0.40 -6.54 -13.71
N LEU A 92 0.64 -5.27 -13.37
CA LEU A 92 -0.22 -4.48 -12.49
C LEU A 92 -1.39 -3.81 -13.22
N LEU A 93 -1.19 -3.33 -14.45
CA LEU A 93 -2.18 -2.54 -15.19
C LEU A 93 -2.78 -3.28 -16.38
N SER A 94 -2.08 -4.26 -16.96
CA SER A 94 -2.53 -4.99 -18.15
C SER A 94 -2.61 -6.50 -17.91
N PRO A 95 -3.35 -6.96 -16.88
CA PRO A 95 -3.42 -8.37 -16.54
C PRO A 95 -3.91 -9.16 -17.76
N GLN A 96 -3.05 -10.06 -18.25
CA GLN A 96 -3.43 -10.98 -19.31
C GLN A 96 -4.41 -12.00 -18.72
N PRO A 97 -5.54 -12.29 -19.38
CA PRO A 97 -6.53 -13.22 -18.85
C PRO A 97 -6.01 -14.67 -18.76
N ASP A 98 -4.98 -15.01 -19.54
CA ASP A 98 -4.29 -16.29 -19.49
C ASP A 98 -2.77 -16.05 -19.62
N PRO A 99 -2.10 -15.64 -18.53
CA PRO A 99 -0.68 -15.34 -18.58
C PRO A 99 0.11 -16.64 -18.75
N SER A 100 0.93 -16.71 -19.81
CA SER A 100 1.86 -17.83 -19.94
C SER A 100 2.74 -17.91 -18.69
N PRO A 101 3.01 -19.11 -18.14
CA PRO A 101 3.85 -19.24 -16.97
C PRO A 101 5.21 -18.57 -17.23
N PRO A 102 5.76 -17.82 -16.25
CA PRO A 102 7.05 -17.18 -16.41
C PRO A 102 8.10 -18.24 -16.74
N THR A 103 9.14 -17.86 -17.50
CA THR A 103 10.10 -18.82 -18.08
C THR A 103 10.74 -19.76 -17.06
N PHE A 104 10.85 -19.35 -15.80
CA PHE A 104 11.36 -20.17 -14.71
C PHE A 104 10.42 -21.28 -14.24
N LEU A 105 9.14 -21.24 -14.61
CA LEU A 105 8.11 -22.26 -14.32
C LEU A 105 7.74 -23.10 -15.56
N LYS A 106 8.41 -22.92 -16.70
CA LYS A 106 8.13 -23.68 -17.93
C LYS A 106 8.72 -25.10 -17.94
N GLY A 107 9.45 -25.49 -16.89
CA GLY A 107 9.90 -26.88 -16.69
C GLY A 107 8.76 -27.70 -16.10
N GLU A 108 8.48 -28.87 -16.67
CA GLU A 108 7.34 -29.75 -16.30
C GLU A 108 7.32 -30.17 -14.81
N SER A 109 8.40 -29.93 -14.05
CA SER A 109 8.53 -30.28 -12.63
C SER A 109 8.41 -29.10 -11.65
N ASP A 110 8.37 -27.86 -12.13
CA ASP A 110 8.58 -26.69 -11.26
C ASP A 110 7.23 -26.11 -10.80
N MET A 111 6.71 -26.63 -9.70
CA MET A 111 5.48 -26.15 -9.06
C MET A 111 5.77 -25.67 -7.62
N PHE A 112 5.37 -24.44 -7.30
CA PHE A 112 5.44 -23.91 -5.94
C PHE A 112 4.06 -23.98 -5.27
N HIS A 113 3.93 -24.85 -4.27
CA HIS A 113 2.67 -25.01 -3.54
C HIS A 113 2.63 -24.06 -2.34
N PHE A 114 1.75 -23.05 -2.39
CA PHE A 114 1.54 -22.12 -1.28
C PHE A 114 0.68 -22.67 -0.13
N HIS A 115 0.40 -23.98 -0.12
CA HIS A 115 -0.44 -24.63 0.89
C HIS A 115 0.10 -24.44 2.32
N ASN A 116 1.42 -24.33 2.48
CA ASN A 116 2.06 -24.09 3.78
C ASN A 116 1.94 -22.63 4.26
N VAL A 117 1.53 -21.71 3.39
CA VAL A 117 1.41 -20.27 3.66
C VAL A 117 -0.06 -19.87 3.81
N PHE A 118 -0.95 -20.48 3.01
CA PHE A 118 -2.39 -20.17 3.03
C PHE A 118 -3.19 -21.41 3.42
N HIS A 119 -3.74 -21.39 4.64
CA HIS A 119 -4.61 -22.43 5.19
C HIS A 119 -5.88 -22.71 4.37
N SER A 120 -6.26 -21.81 3.46
CA SER A 120 -7.45 -21.92 2.61
C SER A 120 -7.25 -22.74 1.34
N CYS A 121 -6.02 -23.14 1.00
CA CYS A 121 -5.78 -24.04 -0.13
C CYS A 121 -6.17 -25.46 0.26
N GLU A 122 -7.22 -26.04 -0.34
CA GLU A 122 -7.68 -27.41 -0.05
C GLU A 122 -6.57 -28.45 -0.33
N LYS A 123 -6.42 -29.42 0.59
CA LYS A 123 -5.51 -30.58 0.45
C LYS A 123 -6.08 -31.63 -0.51
N ALA A 124 -6.37 -31.24 -1.75
CA ALA A 124 -6.82 -32.21 -2.75
C ALA A 124 -5.65 -33.08 -3.25
N ASP A 125 -4.42 -32.58 -3.16
CA ASP A 125 -3.22 -33.25 -3.69
C ASP A 125 -2.48 -34.07 -2.63
N ALA A 126 -1.84 -35.16 -3.07
CA ALA A 126 -1.01 -36.04 -2.24
C ALA A 126 0.11 -35.29 -1.51
N GLU A 127 0.62 -35.83 -0.40
CA GLU A 127 1.75 -35.25 0.36
C GLU A 127 2.91 -34.86 -0.57
N VAL A 128 3.07 -33.55 -0.78
CA VAL A 128 4.02 -33.01 -1.74
C VAL A 128 5.42 -33.04 -1.12
N GLN A 129 6.35 -33.74 -1.78
CA GLN A 129 7.77 -33.64 -1.44
C GLN A 129 8.23 -32.19 -1.61
N ALA A 130 9.07 -31.71 -0.68
CA ALA A 130 9.65 -30.36 -0.77
C ALA A 130 10.20 -30.11 -2.19
N PRO A 131 9.94 -28.92 -2.78
CA PRO A 131 10.36 -28.62 -4.15
C PRO A 131 11.86 -28.88 -4.29
N LYS A 132 12.24 -29.75 -5.24
CA LYS A 132 13.59 -30.36 -5.29
C LYS A 132 14.69 -29.39 -5.74
N SER A 133 14.34 -28.31 -6.43
CA SER A 133 15.25 -27.21 -6.75
C SER A 133 14.49 -26.17 -7.54
N PHE A 134 14.75 -24.89 -7.28
CA PHE A 134 14.30 -23.82 -8.15
C PHE A 134 15.22 -23.77 -9.37
N LYS A 135 14.65 -23.70 -10.57
CA LYS A 135 15.43 -23.43 -11.77
C LYS A 135 15.83 -21.96 -11.79
N VAL A 136 17.00 -21.67 -11.23
CA VAL A 136 17.60 -20.34 -11.33
C VAL A 136 17.87 -20.07 -12.81
N LEU A 137 17.15 -19.10 -13.40
CA LEU A 137 17.23 -18.80 -14.85
C LEU A 137 18.64 -18.43 -15.30
N GLN A 138 19.40 -17.82 -14.41
CA GLN A 138 20.76 -17.32 -14.66
C GLN A 138 21.54 -17.32 -13.34
N LYS A 139 22.85 -17.59 -13.39
CA LYS A 139 23.69 -17.43 -12.20
C LYS A 139 23.61 -15.99 -11.71
N TRP A 140 23.54 -15.81 -10.39
CA TRP A 140 23.50 -14.50 -9.79
C TRP A 140 24.71 -13.66 -10.25
N PRO A 141 24.54 -12.41 -10.71
CA PRO A 141 25.66 -11.62 -11.21
C PRO A 141 26.70 -11.34 -10.12
N GLU A 142 27.95 -11.72 -10.34
CA GLU A 142 29.04 -11.52 -9.37
C GLU A 142 29.18 -10.04 -8.95
N ALA A 143 28.99 -9.12 -9.89
CA ALA A 143 29.05 -7.68 -9.63
C ALA A 143 27.99 -7.20 -8.61
N LEU A 144 26.81 -7.84 -8.58
CA LEU A 144 25.76 -7.50 -7.63
C LEU A 144 25.99 -8.11 -6.24
N ARG A 145 26.80 -9.18 -6.11
CA ARG A 145 27.17 -9.74 -4.79
C ARG A 145 27.99 -8.76 -3.96
N THR A 146 28.78 -7.90 -4.62
CA THR A 146 29.62 -6.90 -3.95
C THR A 146 28.95 -5.52 -3.88
N ALA A 147 28.09 -5.19 -4.85
CA ALA A 147 27.43 -3.88 -4.90
C ALA A 147 26.18 -3.78 -4.00
N LEU A 148 25.49 -4.91 -3.79
CA LEU A 148 24.39 -4.99 -2.86
C LEU A 148 24.98 -5.48 -1.53
N ASP A 149 24.76 -4.73 -0.45
CA ASP A 149 25.17 -5.07 0.92
C ASP A 149 24.32 -6.23 1.45
N ILE A 150 24.43 -7.38 0.79
CA ILE A 150 23.65 -8.57 1.06
C ILE A 150 24.26 -9.25 2.28
N ASP A 151 23.41 -9.57 3.26
CA ASP A 151 23.81 -10.27 4.46
C ASP A 151 24.50 -11.61 4.09
N PRO A 152 25.64 -11.97 4.72
CA PRO A 152 26.36 -13.20 4.43
C PRO A 152 25.49 -14.47 4.51
N SER A 153 24.48 -14.50 5.38
CA SER A 153 23.56 -15.64 5.50
C SER A 153 22.71 -15.88 4.25
N GLN A 154 22.57 -14.88 3.36
CA GLN A 154 21.86 -15.01 2.09
C GLN A 154 22.77 -15.45 0.92
N LEU A 155 24.09 -15.54 1.12
CA LEU A 155 25.05 -15.96 0.10
C LEU A 155 25.37 -17.46 0.13
N ASP A 156 25.03 -18.16 1.21
CA ASP A 156 25.40 -19.55 1.50
C ASP A 156 24.36 -20.61 1.06
N ALA A 157 23.55 -20.33 0.03
CA ALA A 157 22.54 -21.26 -0.50
C ALA A 157 23.03 -22.13 -1.67
#